data_AF-A0A4S4BZG3-F1
#
_entry.id   AF-A0A4S4BZG3-F1
#
_cell.length_a   1.000
_cell.length_b   1.000
_cell.length_c   1.000
_cell.angle_alpha   90.00
_cell.angle_beta   90.00
_cell.angle_gamma   90.00
#
_symmetry.space_group_name_H-M   'P 1'
#
loop_
_entity.id
_entity.type
_entity.pdbx_description
1 polymer ?
#
loop_
_entity_poly.entity_id
_entity_poly.type
_entity_poly.pdbx_seq_one_letter_code
_entity_poly.pdbx_strand_id
1 'polypeptide(L)'
;MEAINTKNRTMNSIKQNLQYIEKSIISGTLNEQKVIIAVILSEVIEAVKEFTFTYQVPVSIYKGHLETFICLAEKEKSRLLADLQELHYELERKKTNEKRALQLVEKMLVTDLYKDEVQRSINKWVNVSPAKYGITTAIVYTRKKGCEK
;
A
#
# COMPACT_ATOMS: atom_id res chain seq x y z
N MET A 1 -12.31 11.86 16.25
CA MET A 1 -13.00 10.94 15.33
C MET A 1 -12.79 11.29 13.86
N GLU A 2 -12.58 12.56 13.50
CA GLU A 2 -12.39 13.00 12.10
C GLU A 2 -11.16 12.41 11.41
N ALA A 3 -10.00 12.34 12.09
CA ALA A 3 -8.75 11.85 11.47
C ALA A 3 -8.78 10.37 11.03
N ILE A 4 -9.56 9.52 11.68
CA ILE A 4 -9.72 8.10 11.29
C ILE A 4 -10.62 8.00 10.06
N ASN A 5 -11.66 8.83 9.99
CA ASN A 5 -12.61 8.85 8.89
C ASN A 5 -11.97 9.35 7.59
N THR A 6 -11.07 10.34 7.69
CA THR A 6 -10.27 10.83 6.54
C THR A 6 -9.30 9.77 6.03
N LYS A 7 -8.60 9.05 6.91
CA LYS A 7 -7.66 7.98 6.52
C LYS A 7 -8.35 6.84 5.76
N ASN A 8 -9.51 6.40 6.23
CA ASN A 8 -10.28 5.35 5.56
C ASN A 8 -10.79 5.80 4.18
N ARG A 9 -11.16 7.08 4.02
CA ARG A 9 -11.51 7.65 2.71
C ARG A 9 -10.33 7.63 1.73
N THR A 10 -9.14 8.02 2.16
CA THR A 10 -7.94 8.03 1.29
C THR A 10 -7.60 6.63 0.78
N MET A 11 -7.63 5.62 1.65
CA MET A 11 -7.33 4.23 1.25
C MET A 11 -8.38 3.68 0.27
N ASN A 12 -9.65 4.00 0.48
CA ASN A 12 -10.72 3.63 -0.45
C ASN A 12 -10.57 4.33 -1.80
N SER A 13 -10.22 5.61 -1.81
CA SER A 13 -9.96 6.37 -3.04
C SER A 13 -8.78 5.79 -3.83
N ILE A 14 -7.67 5.43 -3.18
CA ILE A 14 -6.53 4.76 -3.83
C ILE A 14 -6.99 3.47 -4.53
N LYS A 15 -7.76 2.62 -3.82
CA LYS A 15 -8.28 1.38 -4.40
C LYS A 15 -9.23 1.61 -5.56
N GLN A 16 -10.15 2.58 -5.44
CA GLN A 16 -11.08 2.94 -6.51
C GLN A 16 -10.34 3.41 -7.76
N ASN A 17 -9.29 4.21 -7.58
CA ASN A 17 -8.44 4.67 -8.67
C ASN A 17 -7.70 3.51 -9.35
N LEU A 18 -7.14 2.58 -8.56
CA LEU A 18 -6.52 1.36 -9.11
C LEU A 18 -7.53 0.47 -9.84
N GLN A 19 -8.74 0.31 -9.31
CA GLN A 19 -9.84 -0.43 -9.95
C GLN A 19 -10.32 0.25 -11.24
N TYR A 20 -10.28 1.58 -11.30
CA TYR A 20 -10.57 2.30 -12.54
C TYR A 20 -9.52 1.98 -13.61
N ILE A 21 -8.23 2.03 -13.26
CA ILE A 21 -7.13 1.66 -14.15
C ILE A 21 -7.26 0.20 -14.62
N GLU A 22 -7.54 -0.72 -13.70
CA GLU A 22 -7.81 -2.14 -13.99
C GLU A 22 -8.92 -2.29 -15.04
N LYS A 23 -10.06 -1.61 -14.82
CA LYS A 23 -11.18 -1.63 -15.75
C LYS A 23 -10.79 -1.09 -17.12
N SER A 24 -10.08 0.03 -17.20
CA SER A 24 -9.64 0.61 -18.47
C SER A 24 -8.69 -0.29 -19.26
N ILE A 25 -7.87 -1.09 -18.57
CA ILE A 25 -7.04 -2.13 -19.20
C ILE A 25 -7.93 -3.25 -19.75
N ILE A 26 -8.82 -3.80 -18.92
CA ILE A 26 -9.69 -4.93 -19.30
C ILE A 26 -10.66 -4.56 -20.43
N SER A 27 -11.21 -3.35 -20.42
CA SER A 27 -12.14 -2.87 -21.45
C SER A 27 -11.45 -2.40 -22.73
N GLY A 28 -10.11 -2.33 -22.77
CA GLY A 28 -9.35 -1.85 -23.92
C GLY A 28 -9.44 -0.33 -24.16
N THR A 29 -9.99 0.44 -23.22
CA THR A 29 -10.17 1.91 -23.34
C THR A 29 -8.96 2.70 -22.84
N LEU A 30 -7.87 2.01 -22.48
CA LEU A 30 -6.66 2.62 -21.93
C LEU A 30 -6.09 3.75 -22.81
N ASN A 31 -6.02 3.54 -24.13
CA ASN A 31 -5.42 4.51 -25.05
C ASN A 31 -6.23 5.81 -25.15
N GLU A 32 -7.55 5.70 -25.09
CA GLU A 32 -8.47 6.85 -25.10
C GLU A 32 -8.36 7.65 -23.80
N GLN A 33 -8.14 6.96 -22.70
CA GLN A 33 -8.09 7.53 -21.35
C GLN A 33 -6.68 7.79 -20.84
N LYS A 34 -5.66 7.67 -21.70
CA LYS A 34 -4.23 7.66 -21.29
C LYS A 34 -3.84 8.87 -20.44
N VAL A 35 -4.28 10.06 -20.84
CA VAL A 35 -4.00 11.31 -20.10
C VAL A 35 -4.64 11.30 -18.72
N ILE A 36 -5.90 10.86 -18.63
CA ILE A 36 -6.65 10.78 -17.36
C ILE A 36 -6.00 9.75 -16.43
N ILE A 37 -5.61 8.59 -16.97
CA ILE A 37 -4.97 7.53 -16.21
C ILE A 37 -3.61 7.97 -15.64
N ALA A 38 -2.82 8.71 -16.41
CA ALA A 38 -1.55 9.27 -15.93
C ALA A 38 -1.75 10.24 -14.74
N VAL A 39 -2.78 11.09 -14.81
CA VAL A 39 -3.15 12.00 -13.70
C VAL A 39 -3.58 11.20 -12.47
N ILE A 40 -4.52 10.27 -12.64
CA ILE A 40 -5.01 9.41 -11.55
C ILE A 40 -3.86 8.66 -10.89
N LEU A 41 -2.93 8.11 -11.67
CA LEU A 41 -1.82 7.35 -11.12
C LEU A 41 -0.81 8.24 -10.39
N SER A 42 -0.56 9.46 -10.88
CA SER A 42 0.24 10.46 -10.17
C SER A 42 -0.38 10.84 -8.83
N GLU A 43 -1.70 11.03 -8.79
CA GLU A 43 -2.44 11.28 -7.54
C GLU A 43 -2.36 10.09 -6.58
N VAL A 44 -2.49 8.86 -7.08
CA VAL A 44 -2.35 7.64 -6.26
C VAL A 44 -0.95 7.54 -5.65
N ILE A 45 0.10 7.78 -6.45
CA ILE A 45 1.49 7.77 -5.97
C ILE A 45 1.66 8.80 -4.85
N GLU A 46 1.18 10.02 -5.04
CA GLU A 46 1.31 11.08 -4.04
C GLU A 46 0.50 10.75 -2.78
N ALA A 47 -0.75 10.30 -2.93
CA ALA A 47 -1.58 9.85 -1.82
C ALA A 47 -0.89 8.74 -1.01
N VAL A 48 -0.26 7.76 -1.65
CA VAL A 48 0.48 6.69 -0.96
C VAL A 48 1.72 7.22 -0.25
N LYS A 49 2.48 8.17 -0.83
CA LYS A 49 3.64 8.78 -0.15
C LYS A 49 3.22 9.45 1.15
N GLU A 50 2.14 10.21 1.12
CA GLU A 50 1.63 10.95 2.28
C GLU A 50 0.89 10.06 3.27
N PHE A 51 0.27 8.99 2.80
CA PHE A 51 -0.52 8.10 3.64
C PHE A 51 0.34 7.33 4.63
N THR A 52 -0.14 7.26 5.87
CA THR A 52 0.49 6.44 6.91
C THR A 52 -0.31 5.16 7.08
N PHE A 53 0.33 4.02 6.80
CA PHE A 53 -0.25 2.73 7.11
C PHE A 53 -0.24 2.50 8.61
N THR A 54 -1.37 2.04 9.14
CA THR A 54 -1.55 1.70 10.55
C THR A 54 -1.76 0.21 10.71
N TYR A 55 -0.98 -0.42 11.57
CA TYR A 55 -1.10 -1.82 11.92
C TYR A 55 -1.34 -1.97 13.41
N GLN A 56 -2.23 -2.90 13.77
CA GLN A 56 -2.40 -3.33 15.13
C GLN A 56 -1.42 -4.46 15.40
N VAL A 57 -0.44 -4.22 16.27
CA VAL A 57 0.52 -5.24 16.68
C VAL A 57 0.27 -5.59 18.15
N PRO A 58 0.19 -6.89 18.50
CA PRO A 58 0.28 -7.30 19.88
C PRO A 58 1.74 -7.17 20.31
N VAL A 59 2.04 -6.17 21.12
CA VAL A 59 3.36 -6.02 21.70
C VAL A 59 3.40 -6.76 23.04
N SER A 60 4.34 -7.69 23.16
CA SER A 60 4.93 -7.99 24.46
C SER A 60 5.81 -6.81 24.89
N ILE A 61 6.29 -6.79 26.13
CA ILE A 61 7.15 -5.72 26.70
C ILE A 61 8.48 -5.54 25.91
N TYR A 62 8.73 -6.36 24.88
CA TYR A 62 9.94 -6.38 24.08
C TYR A 62 9.94 -5.33 22.94
N LYS A 63 10.61 -4.20 23.17
CA LYS A 63 10.77 -3.10 22.20
C LYS A 63 11.29 -3.53 20.82
N GLY A 64 12.13 -4.56 20.73
CA GLY A 64 12.74 -5.01 19.46
C GLY A 64 11.74 -5.58 18.45
N HIS A 65 10.59 -6.10 18.89
CA HIS A 65 9.55 -6.57 17.96
C HIS A 65 8.83 -5.41 17.28
N LEU A 66 8.61 -4.31 18.00
CA LEU A 66 7.96 -3.12 17.44
C LEU A 66 8.82 -2.49 16.34
N GLU A 67 10.12 -2.36 16.56
CA GLU A 67 11.06 -1.85 15.55
C GLU A 67 11.08 -2.73 14.30
N THR A 68 11.09 -4.05 14.47
CA THR A 68 11.02 -5.00 13.35
C THR A 68 9.73 -4.82 12.54
N PHE A 69 8.58 -4.63 13.19
CA PHE A 69 7.31 -4.39 12.51
C PHE A 69 7.27 -3.03 11.81
N ILE A 70 7.89 -1.99 12.39
CA ILE A 70 8.05 -0.68 11.71
C ILE A 70 8.87 -0.86 10.43
N CYS A 71 10.04 -1.49 10.50
CA CYS A 71 10.90 -1.73 9.34
C CYS A 71 10.16 -2.54 8.26
N LEU A 72 9.38 -3.55 8.65
CA LEU A 72 8.59 -4.34 7.71
C LEU A 72 7.50 -3.51 7.03
N ALA A 73 6.77 -2.69 7.80
CA ALA A 73 5.75 -1.80 7.26
C ALA A 73 6.34 -0.77 6.28
N GLU A 74 7.51 -0.20 6.59
CA GLU A 74 8.21 0.74 5.70
C GLU A 74 8.69 0.07 4.41
N LYS A 75 9.19 -1.17 4.52
CA LYS A 75 9.58 -1.98 3.37
C LYS A 75 8.40 -2.23 2.43
N GLU A 76 7.26 -2.66 2.95
CA GLU A 76 6.08 -2.96 2.12
C GLU A 76 5.44 -1.69 1.53
N LYS A 77 5.47 -0.55 2.25
CA LYS A 77 5.12 0.76 1.66
C LYS A 77 6.06 1.15 0.52
N SER A 78 7.36 0.91 0.68
CA SER A 78 8.35 1.20 -0.36
C SER A 78 8.15 0.31 -1.59
N ARG A 79 7.79 -0.96 -1.39
CA ARG A 79 7.38 -1.88 -2.46
C ARG A 79 6.13 -1.38 -3.18
N LEU A 80 5.11 -0.94 -2.46
CA LEU A 80 3.90 -0.36 -3.07
C LEU A 80 4.24 0.82 -3.98
N LEU A 81 5.08 1.74 -3.51
CA LEU A 81 5.50 2.90 -4.30
C LEU A 81 6.30 2.49 -5.54
N ALA A 82 7.18 1.49 -5.42
CA ALA A 82 7.94 0.96 -6.56
C ALA A 82 7.01 0.34 -7.61
N ASP A 83 6.06 -0.50 -7.19
CA ASP A 83 5.11 -1.16 -8.09
C ASP A 83 4.15 -0.13 -8.76
N LEU A 84 3.78 0.95 -8.07
CA LEU A 84 3.03 2.07 -8.66
C LEU A 84 3.85 2.86 -9.69
N GLN A 85 5.14 3.09 -9.43
CA GLN A 85 6.04 3.74 -10.39
C GLN A 85 6.28 2.85 -11.61
N GLU A 86 6.44 1.54 -11.42
CA GLU A 86 6.54 0.57 -12.51
C GLU A 86 5.25 0.54 -13.34
N LEU A 87 4.09 0.55 -12.70
CA LEU A 87 2.80 0.67 -13.39
C LEU A 87 2.73 1.95 -14.22
N HIS A 88 3.14 3.08 -13.66
CA HIS A 88 3.13 4.36 -14.38
C HIS A 88 4.01 4.30 -15.61
N TYR A 89 5.23 3.78 -15.44
CA TYR A 89 6.14 3.55 -16.55
C TYR A 89 5.51 2.66 -17.63
N GLU A 90 4.95 1.49 -17.27
CA GLU A 90 4.37 0.56 -18.25
C GLU A 90 3.20 1.18 -19.05
N LEU A 91 2.36 1.98 -18.40
CA LEU A 91 1.21 2.65 -19.02
C LEU A 91 1.61 3.83 -19.91
N GLU A 92 2.72 4.51 -19.61
CA GLU A 92 3.22 5.63 -20.41
C GLU A 92 3.93 5.19 -21.70
N ARG A 93 4.42 3.95 -21.77
CA ARG A 93 5.14 3.42 -22.94
C ARG A 93 4.40 3.65 -24.25
N LYS A 94 5.16 3.81 -25.33
CA LYS A 94 4.60 3.90 -26.70
C LYS A 94 3.79 2.66 -27.06
N LYS A 95 4.24 1.49 -26.61
CA LYS A 95 3.51 0.22 -26.69
C LYS A 95 3.33 -0.30 -25.27
N THR A 96 2.13 -0.14 -24.73
CA THR A 96 1.79 -0.55 -23.37
C THR A 96 1.87 -2.06 -23.22
N ASN A 97 2.47 -2.53 -22.13
CA ASN A 97 2.40 -3.93 -21.73
C ASN A 97 1.22 -4.14 -20.78
N GLU A 98 0.02 -4.22 -21.34
CA GLU A 98 -1.24 -4.31 -20.59
C GLU A 98 -1.27 -5.51 -19.64
N LYS A 99 -0.70 -6.65 -20.05
CA LYS A 99 -0.60 -7.83 -19.21
C LYS A 99 0.23 -7.57 -17.95
N ARG A 100 1.38 -6.90 -18.08
CA ARG A 100 2.23 -6.55 -16.94
C ARG A 100 1.57 -5.50 -16.05
N ALA A 101 0.96 -4.48 -16.66
CA ALA A 101 0.23 -3.45 -15.93
C ALA A 101 -0.92 -4.04 -15.10
N LEU A 102 -1.71 -4.94 -15.69
CA LEU A 102 -2.79 -5.64 -15.01
C LEU A 102 -2.27 -6.47 -13.83
N GLN A 103 -1.20 -7.24 -14.03
CA GLN A 103 -0.58 -8.04 -12.96
C GLN A 103 -0.14 -7.18 -11.77
N LEU A 104 0.42 -5.98 -12.02
CA LEU A 104 0.81 -5.05 -10.96
C LEU A 104 -0.42 -4.56 -10.19
N VAL A 105 -1.47 -4.14 -10.89
CA VAL A 105 -2.71 -3.65 -10.29
C VAL A 105 -3.40 -4.73 -9.45
N GLU A 106 -3.60 -5.92 -10.01
CA GLU A 106 -4.21 -7.06 -9.32
C GLU A 106 -3.42 -7.42 -8.05
N LYS A 107 -2.09 -7.50 -8.14
CA LYS A 107 -1.23 -7.79 -6.99
C LYS A 107 -1.40 -6.77 -5.88
N MET A 108 -1.46 -5.47 -6.21
CA MET A 108 -1.68 -4.41 -5.22
C MET A 108 -3.09 -4.48 -4.60
N LEU A 109 -4.13 -4.75 -5.40
CA LEU A 109 -5.51 -4.85 -4.91
C LEU A 109 -5.75 -6.08 -4.03
N VAL A 110 -5.28 -7.25 -4.47
CA VAL A 110 -5.44 -8.53 -3.76
C VAL A 110 -4.73 -8.55 -2.41
N THR A 111 -3.63 -7.80 -2.26
CA THR A 111 -2.84 -7.76 -1.02
C THR A 111 -3.24 -6.64 -0.05
N ASP A 112 -4.38 -5.98 -0.28
CA ASP A 112 -4.78 -4.76 0.42
C ASP A 112 -3.66 -3.71 0.44
N LEU A 113 -3.09 -3.40 -0.73
CA LEU A 113 -1.94 -2.49 -0.89
C LEU A 113 -0.73 -2.95 -0.06
N TYR A 114 -0.43 -4.26 -0.09
CA TYR A 114 0.58 -4.96 0.71
C TYR A 114 0.37 -4.97 2.24
N LYS A 115 -0.76 -4.45 2.76
CA LYS A 115 -1.03 -4.51 4.20
C LYS A 115 -1.20 -5.94 4.70
N ASP A 116 -1.75 -6.83 3.89
CA ASP A 116 -1.94 -8.23 4.25
C ASP A 116 -0.62 -8.98 4.43
N GLU A 117 0.45 -8.57 3.75
CA GLU A 117 1.79 -9.18 3.91
C GLU A 117 2.40 -8.83 5.27
N VAL A 118 2.27 -7.57 5.68
CA VAL A 118 2.69 -7.10 7.01
C VAL A 118 1.86 -7.77 8.10
N GLN A 119 0.53 -7.81 7.94
CA GLN A 119 -0.36 -8.41 8.95
C GLN A 119 -0.13 -9.92 9.08
N ARG A 120 0.08 -10.65 7.98
CA ARG A 120 0.44 -12.07 8.04
C ARG A 120 1.75 -12.31 8.78
N SER A 121 2.73 -11.43 8.57
CA SER A 121 4.01 -11.52 9.28
C SER A 121 3.80 -11.27 10.78
N ILE A 122 3.10 -10.21 11.16
CA ILE A 122 2.73 -9.94 12.56
C ILE A 122 2.05 -11.16 13.19
N ASN A 123 1.02 -11.70 12.54
CA ASN A 123 0.22 -12.83 13.05
C ASN A 123 1.05 -14.10 13.28
N LYS A 124 2.04 -14.39 12.42
CA LYS A 124 2.96 -15.53 12.61
C LYS A 124 3.74 -15.41 13.92
N TRP A 125 4.16 -14.20 14.28
CA TRP A 125 4.89 -13.95 15.53
C TRP A 125 4.00 -14.06 16.78
N VAL A 126 2.71 -13.70 16.68
CA VAL A 126 1.75 -13.85 17.79
C VAL A 126 1.60 -15.31 18.20
N ASN A 127 1.49 -16.20 17.21
CA ASN A 127 1.25 -17.62 17.42
C ASN A 127 2.44 -18.35 18.09
N VAL A 128 3.65 -17.77 18.05
CA VAL A 128 4.84 -18.30 18.75
C VAL A 128 5.06 -17.71 20.14
N SER A 129 4.30 -16.68 20.57
CA SER A 129 4.44 -16.08 21.90
C SER A 129 3.15 -16.00 22.76
N PRO A 130 2.26 -17.02 22.81
CA PRO A 130 0.91 -16.83 23.38
C PRO A 130 0.86 -16.81 24.92
N ALA A 131 1.94 -17.16 25.62
CA ALA A 131 1.83 -17.61 27.02
C ALA A 131 2.26 -16.61 28.12
N LYS A 132 2.84 -15.43 27.82
CA LYS A 132 3.51 -14.64 28.89
C LYS A 132 3.34 -13.13 28.92
N TYR A 133 2.69 -12.49 27.95
CA TYR A 133 2.68 -11.02 27.89
C TYR A 133 1.30 -10.47 27.58
N GLY A 134 0.85 -9.50 28.39
CA GLY A 134 -0.40 -8.79 28.15
C GLY A 134 -0.39 -8.17 26.76
N ILE A 135 -1.38 -8.50 25.95
CA ILE A 135 -1.52 -7.98 24.59
C ILE A 135 -1.83 -6.48 24.72
N THR A 136 -0.83 -5.64 24.48
CA THR A 136 -1.06 -4.22 24.26
C THR A 136 -1.07 -3.99 22.75
N THR A 137 -2.08 -3.30 22.22
CA THR A 137 -2.12 -2.94 20.80
C THR A 137 -1.29 -1.69 20.59
N ALA A 138 -0.17 -1.80 19.88
CA ALA A 138 0.53 -0.61 19.38
C ALA A 138 0.09 -0.31 17.94
N ILE A 139 0.05 0.98 17.59
CA ILE A 139 -0.17 1.44 16.23
C ILE A 139 1.20 1.73 15.62
N VAL A 140 1.60 0.92 14.63
CA VAL A 140 2.78 1.18 13.82
C VAL A 140 2.43 2.13 12.70
N TYR A 141 3.25 3.17 12.51
CA TYR A 141 3.11 4.17 11.47
C TYR A 141 4.28 4.04 10.48
N THR A 142 4.00 4.06 9.18
CA THR A 142 5.04 4.27 8.17
C THR A 142 5.39 5.76 8.09
N ARG A 143 6.66 6.14 8.18
CA ARG A 143 7.06 7.56 8.13
C ARG A 143 6.63 8.20 6.80
N LYS A 144 6.29 9.50 6.85
CA LYS A 144 6.32 10.36 5.66
C LYS A 144 7.80 10.50 5.31
N LYS A 145 8.24 10.00 4.14
CA LYS A 145 9.54 10.42 3.63
C LYS A 145 9.41 11.87 3.18
N GLY A 146 9.64 12.80 4.10
CA GLY A 146 9.99 14.16 3.72
C GLY A 146 11.35 14.11 3.05
N CYS A 147 11.44 14.58 1.80
CA CYS A 147 12.71 15.05 1.27
C CYS A 147 13.05 16.33 2.05
N GLU A 148 13.72 16.18 3.19
CA GLU A 148 14.51 17.28 3.75
C GLU A 148 15.85 17.25 2.99
N LYS A 149 16.04 18.28 2.16
CA LYS A 149 17.33 18.62 1.55
C LYS A 149 18.23 19.25 2.59
#